data_AF-A0A9W8C8Q4-F1
#
_entry.id   AF-A0A9W8C8Q4-F1
#
_cell.length_a   1.000
_cell.length_b   1.000
_cell.length_c   1.000
_cell.angle_alpha   90.00
_cell.angle_beta   90.00
_cell.angle_gamma   90.00
#
_symmetry.space_group_name_H-M   'P 1'
#
loop_
_entity.id
_entity.type
_entity.pdbx_description
1 polymer ?
#
loop_
_entity_poly.entity_id
_entity_poly.type
_entity_poly.pdbx_seq_one_letter_code
_entity_poly.pdbx_strand_id
1 'polypeptide(L)'
;MAGRASRGRHGLRGQAGRSAALARLLHEECNQLLELYRKRESLPSSPVAGDYLVSVPPLVPQMSDAEKISILHAALKECLRLLEDVINREDAEFSEEEGDYTRQRTTVKDRLGHLLVSTERLLVDGQRFEAAVKEELDGSGRFGMKMWILRVLQDLVHWTGQTSNTLNQLPVEMEKASKAISRRTSRGSRKTRN
;
A
#
# COMPACT_ATOMS: atom_id res chain seq x y z
N MET A 1 -10.57 37.25 -24.00
CA MET A 1 -10.62 36.88 -22.57
C MET A 1 -10.10 35.45 -22.45
N ALA A 2 -8.93 35.27 -21.85
CA ALA A 2 -8.25 33.99 -21.74
C ALA A 2 -7.86 33.73 -20.29
N GLY A 3 -7.94 32.47 -19.86
CA GLY A 3 -7.29 32.00 -18.62
C GLY A 3 -8.17 31.15 -17.72
N ARG A 4 -8.54 29.94 -18.15
CA ARG A 4 -8.98 28.89 -17.24
C ARG A 4 -8.21 27.60 -17.53
N ALA A 5 -7.83 26.91 -16.46
CA ALA A 5 -7.29 25.55 -16.37
C ALA A 5 -5.75 25.36 -16.44
N SER A 6 -5.07 25.61 -15.31
CA SER A 6 -3.77 25.01 -14.99
C SER A 6 -3.70 24.38 -13.58
N ARG A 7 -4.82 24.28 -12.85
CA ARG A 7 -4.85 23.79 -11.45
C ARG A 7 -4.81 22.26 -11.25
N GLY A 8 -4.95 21.43 -12.28
CA GLY A 8 -5.08 19.97 -12.11
C GLY A 8 -3.78 19.18 -11.92
N ARG A 9 -2.64 19.68 -12.43
CA ARG A 9 -1.41 18.87 -12.54
C ARG A 9 -0.46 18.92 -11.33
N HIS A 10 -0.56 19.96 -10.49
CA HIS A 10 0.22 20.06 -9.25
C HIS A 10 -0.39 19.22 -8.11
N GLY A 11 -1.69 18.89 -8.18
CA GLY A 11 -2.39 18.13 -7.15
C GLY A 11 -1.93 16.67 -7.06
N LEU A 12 -1.80 16.00 -8.21
CA LEU A 12 -1.42 14.58 -8.29
C LEU A 12 0.01 14.31 -7.79
N ARG A 13 0.96 15.20 -8.10
CA ARG A 13 2.36 15.10 -7.63
C ARG A 13 2.46 15.25 -6.11
N GLY A 14 1.73 16.21 -5.54
CA GLY A 14 1.67 16.39 -4.09
C GLY A 14 0.92 15.26 -3.39
N GLN A 15 -0.02 14.61 -4.07
CA GLN A 15 -0.78 13.49 -3.55
C GLN A 15 0.03 12.20 -3.52
N ALA A 16 0.75 11.85 -4.60
CA ALA A 16 1.61 10.67 -4.62
C ALA A 16 2.70 10.74 -3.54
N GLY A 17 3.34 11.90 -3.35
CA GLY A 17 4.32 12.11 -2.27
C GLY A 17 3.73 11.98 -0.87
N ARG A 18 2.49 12.43 -0.67
CA ARG A 18 1.75 12.25 0.60
C ARG A 18 1.40 10.78 0.83
N SER A 19 0.90 10.07 -0.19
CA SER A 19 0.63 8.63 -0.12
C SER A 19 1.91 7.83 0.18
N ALA A 20 3.05 8.21 -0.41
CA ALA A 20 4.34 7.57 -0.15
C ALA A 20 4.85 7.81 1.28
N ALA A 21 4.68 9.03 1.81
CA ALA A 21 4.99 9.31 3.21
C ALA A 21 4.09 8.52 4.17
N LEU A 22 2.79 8.44 3.87
CA LEU A 22 1.82 7.65 4.63
C LEU A 22 2.16 6.16 4.62
N ALA A 23 2.53 5.61 3.45
CA ALA A 23 2.90 4.20 3.31
C ALA A 23 4.18 3.86 4.08
N ARG A 24 5.18 4.76 4.11
CA ARG A 24 6.39 4.59 4.93
C ARG A 24 6.08 4.54 6.42
N LEU A 25 5.30 5.50 6.87
CA LEU A 25 4.89 5.59 8.27
C LEU A 25 4.08 4.35 8.68
N LEU A 26 3.13 3.92 7.85
CA LEU A 26 2.36 2.71 8.09
C LEU A 26 3.26 1.47 8.13
N HIS A 27 4.26 1.37 7.25
CA HIS A 27 5.19 0.26 7.26
C HIS A 27 6.00 0.17 8.57
N GLU A 28 6.48 1.30 9.09
CA GLU A 28 7.14 1.36 10.40
C GLU A 28 6.20 0.91 11.53
N GLU A 29 4.94 1.35 11.49
CA GLU A 29 3.94 0.96 12.47
C GLU A 29 3.53 -0.52 12.38
N CYS A 30 3.52 -1.11 11.18
CA CYS A 30 3.32 -2.55 11.00
C CYS A 30 4.49 -3.36 11.56
N ASN A 31 5.74 -2.89 11.39
CA ASN A 31 6.91 -3.52 12.01
C ASN A 31 6.81 -3.44 13.54
N GLN A 32 6.42 -2.29 14.08
CA GLN A 32 6.22 -2.13 15.52
C GLN A 32 5.11 -3.05 16.05
N LEU A 33 4.00 -3.16 15.33
CA LEU A 33 2.88 -4.05 15.69
C LEU A 33 3.34 -5.51 15.74
N LEU A 34 4.08 -5.96 14.73
CA LEU A 34 4.65 -7.31 14.66
C LEU A 34 5.57 -7.60 15.85
N GLU A 35 6.43 -6.65 16.21
CA GLU A 35 7.35 -6.80 17.34
C GLU A 35 6.63 -6.80 18.69
N LEU A 36 5.59 -5.96 18.86
CA LEU A 36 4.74 -5.99 20.06
C LEU A 36 4.06 -7.35 20.21
N TYR A 37 3.50 -7.88 19.13
CA TYR A 37 2.86 -9.20 19.14
C TYR A 37 3.85 -10.32 19.49
N ARG A 38 5.05 -10.32 18.90
CA ARG A 38 6.09 -11.31 19.21
C ARG A 38 6.50 -11.28 20.67
N LYS A 39 6.72 -10.10 21.23
CA LYS A 39 7.08 -9.94 22.66
C LYS A 39 5.98 -10.44 23.57
N ARG A 40 4.74 -10.07 23.25
CA ARG A 40 3.54 -10.48 23.97
C ARG A 40 3.39 -12.01 24.02
N GLU A 41 3.60 -12.66 22.88
CA GLU A 41 3.44 -14.10 22.73
C GLU A 41 4.71 -14.91 23.02
N SER A 42 5.81 -14.24 23.39
CA SER A 42 7.13 -14.85 23.57
C SER A 42 7.61 -15.66 22.35
N LEU A 43 7.28 -15.17 21.15
CA LEU A 43 7.64 -15.80 19.88
C LEU A 43 9.03 -15.33 19.40
N PRO A 44 9.75 -16.19 18.65
CA PRO A 44 11.06 -15.82 18.12
C PRO A 44 10.97 -14.69 17.08
N SER A 45 12.03 -13.89 16.98
CA SER A 45 12.14 -12.81 15.98
C SER A 45 12.32 -13.31 14.54
N SER A 46 12.60 -14.60 14.34
CA SER A 46 12.66 -15.19 13.01
C SER A 46 11.28 -15.15 12.33
N PRO A 47 11.20 -14.80 11.04
CA PRO A 47 9.95 -14.91 10.31
C PRO A 47 9.49 -16.38 10.27
N VAL A 48 8.17 -16.60 10.38
CA VAL A 48 7.59 -17.92 10.10
C VAL A 48 7.89 -18.29 8.66
N ALA A 49 8.38 -19.52 8.46
CA ALA A 49 8.62 -20.04 7.13
C ALA A 49 7.29 -20.33 6.42
N GLY A 50 7.16 -19.87 5.18
CA GLY A 50 5.96 -20.09 4.37
C GLY A 50 5.72 -18.94 3.39
N ASP A 51 4.77 -19.15 2.49
CA ASP A 51 4.27 -18.11 1.60
C ASP A 51 3.42 -17.09 2.39
N TYR A 52 3.41 -15.85 1.91
CA TYR A 52 2.46 -14.82 2.35
C TYR A 52 1.02 -15.28 2.10
N LEU A 53 0.09 -14.90 2.99
CA LEU A 53 -1.33 -15.31 2.89
C LEU A 53 -1.99 -14.63 1.70
N VAL A 54 -1.69 -13.35 1.48
CA VAL A 54 -2.12 -12.56 0.33
C VAL A 54 -1.20 -12.84 -0.85
N SER A 55 -1.79 -13.31 -1.94
CA SER A 55 -1.13 -13.62 -3.19
C SER A 55 -1.66 -12.70 -4.30
N VAL A 56 -0.73 -12.09 -5.03
CA VAL A 56 -1.02 -11.24 -6.17
C VAL A 56 -0.10 -11.58 -7.35
N PRO A 57 -0.43 -11.17 -8.58
CA PRO A 57 0.48 -11.30 -9.70
C PRO A 57 1.84 -10.65 -9.39
N PRO A 58 2.96 -11.25 -9.82
CA PRO A 58 4.28 -10.70 -9.55
C PRO A 58 4.42 -9.31 -10.18
N LEU A 59 4.90 -8.36 -9.39
CA LEU A 59 5.19 -7.01 -9.84
C LEU A 59 6.42 -7.02 -10.74
N VAL A 60 6.21 -6.96 -12.05
CA VAL A 60 7.29 -7.00 -13.04
C VAL A 60 7.73 -5.58 -13.46
N PRO A 61 9.01 -5.34 -13.79
CA PRO A 61 9.50 -4.00 -14.14
C PRO A 61 8.74 -3.34 -15.28
N GLN A 62 8.31 -4.12 -16.28
CA GLN A 62 7.57 -3.68 -17.47
C GLN A 62 6.13 -3.24 -17.22
N MET A 63 5.56 -3.53 -16.04
CA MET A 63 4.24 -3.03 -15.69
C MET A 63 4.27 -1.51 -15.52
N SER A 64 3.20 -0.87 -15.99
CA SER A 64 2.95 0.55 -15.73
C SER A 64 2.76 0.81 -14.24
N ASP A 65 3.00 2.06 -13.84
CA ASP A 65 2.79 2.50 -12.46
C ASP A 65 1.34 2.27 -11.99
N ALA A 66 0.37 2.51 -12.87
CA ALA A 66 -1.04 2.28 -12.56
C ALA A 66 -1.33 0.79 -12.30
N GLU A 67 -0.71 -0.13 -13.03
CA GLU A 67 -0.83 -1.59 -12.82
C GLU A 67 -0.25 -2.00 -11.48
N LYS A 68 0.96 -1.53 -11.18
CA LYS A 68 1.61 -1.81 -9.89
C LYS A 68 0.76 -1.28 -8.73
N ILE A 69 0.27 -0.05 -8.81
CA ILE A 69 -0.59 0.55 -7.78
C ILE A 69 -1.89 -0.24 -7.62
N SER A 70 -2.53 -0.67 -8.71
CA SER A 70 -3.78 -1.43 -8.65
C SER A 70 -3.60 -2.81 -8.02
N ILE A 71 -2.50 -3.51 -8.34
CA ILE A 71 -2.13 -4.78 -7.69
C ILE A 71 -1.88 -4.57 -6.19
N LEU A 72 -1.11 -3.55 -5.83
CA LEU A 72 -0.80 -3.25 -4.43
C LEU A 72 -2.03 -2.81 -3.64
N HIS A 73 -2.92 -2.04 -4.26
CA HIS A 73 -4.19 -1.66 -3.66
C HIS A 73 -5.05 -2.89 -3.33
N ALA A 74 -5.11 -3.87 -4.24
CA ALA A 74 -5.80 -5.13 -3.99
C ALA A 74 -5.17 -5.91 -2.82
N ALA A 75 -3.83 -5.99 -2.75
CA ALA A 75 -3.14 -6.64 -1.64
C ALA A 75 -3.42 -5.95 -0.30
N LEU A 76 -3.35 -4.61 -0.25
CA LEU A 76 -3.63 -3.83 0.96
C LEU A 76 -5.08 -3.98 1.43
N LYS A 77 -6.03 -4.14 0.50
CA LYS A 77 -7.43 -4.36 0.83
C LYS A 77 -7.61 -5.69 1.55
N GLU A 78 -6.99 -6.75 1.06
CA GLU A 78 -7.01 -8.05 1.74
C GLU A 78 -6.25 -8.03 3.07
N CYS A 79 -5.13 -7.30 3.15
CA CYS A 79 -4.46 -7.05 4.42
C CYS A 79 -5.36 -6.37 5.46
N LEU A 80 -6.17 -5.39 5.05
CA LEU A 80 -7.12 -4.74 5.96
C LEU A 80 -8.18 -5.72 6.44
N ARG A 81 -8.76 -6.50 5.52
CA ARG A 81 -9.75 -7.53 5.87
C ARG A 81 -9.18 -8.55 6.87
N LEU A 82 -7.97 -9.05 6.61
CA LEU A 82 -7.29 -9.99 7.51
C LEU A 82 -7.00 -9.37 8.88
N LEU A 83 -6.60 -8.10 8.94
CA LEU A 83 -6.40 -7.40 10.20
C LEU A 83 -7.71 -7.23 10.98
N GLU A 84 -8.82 -6.98 10.30
CA GLU A 84 -10.15 -6.96 10.93
C GLU A 84 -10.54 -8.34 11.46
N ASP A 85 -10.24 -9.42 10.72
CA ASP A 85 -10.45 -10.79 11.18
C ASP A 85 -9.58 -11.12 12.41
N VAL A 86 -8.34 -10.64 12.46
CA VAL A 86 -7.46 -10.74 13.65
C VAL A 86 -8.12 -10.04 14.84
N ILE A 87 -8.55 -8.79 14.67
CA ILE A 87 -9.21 -8.02 15.74
C ILE A 87 -10.44 -8.76 16.25
N ASN A 88 -11.34 -9.16 15.36
CA ASN A 88 -12.60 -9.80 15.72
C ASN A 88 -12.38 -11.14 16.44
N ARG A 89 -11.43 -11.95 15.97
CA ARG A 89 -11.15 -13.25 16.59
C ARG A 89 -10.43 -13.07 17.93
N GLU A 90 -9.44 -12.18 18.02
CA GLU A 90 -8.75 -11.95 19.28
C GLU A 90 -9.70 -11.40 20.35
N ASP A 91 -10.55 -10.42 20.01
CA ASP A 91 -11.49 -9.82 20.96
C ASP A 91 -12.55 -10.83 21.44
N ALA A 92 -12.86 -11.86 20.64
CA ALA A 92 -13.77 -12.94 21.01
C ALA A 92 -13.12 -14.01 21.90
N GLU A 93 -11.87 -14.38 21.61
CA GLU A 93 -11.14 -15.47 22.28
C GLU A 93 -10.36 -15.01 23.52
N PHE A 94 -10.03 -13.72 23.58
CA PHE A 94 -9.23 -13.13 24.63
C PHE A 94 -9.97 -11.88 25.15
N SER A 95 -10.42 -11.92 26.41
CA SER A 95 -10.82 -10.72 27.14
C SER A 95 -9.57 -9.97 27.55
N GLU A 96 -8.92 -9.31 26.60
CA GLU A 96 -7.63 -8.67 26.83
C GLU A 96 -7.76 -7.31 27.49
N GLU A 97 -6.84 -7.04 28.40
CA GLU A 97 -6.67 -5.71 28.96
C GLU A 97 -6.03 -4.80 27.89
N GLU A 98 -6.59 -3.60 27.75
CA GLU A 98 -6.12 -2.63 26.75
C GLU A 98 -4.63 -2.30 26.99
N GLY A 99 -3.80 -2.52 25.96
CA GLY A 99 -2.36 -2.32 26.03
C GLY A 99 -1.75 -1.82 24.71
N ASP A 100 -0.44 -1.60 24.70
CA ASP A 100 0.28 -1.04 23.56
C ASP A 100 0.01 -1.80 22.26
N TYR A 101 -0.08 -3.13 22.32
CA TYR A 101 -0.44 -3.97 21.17
C TYR A 101 -1.83 -3.61 20.60
N THR A 102 -2.87 -3.58 21.44
CA THR A 102 -4.25 -3.29 21.01
C THR A 102 -4.40 -1.87 20.43
N ARG A 103 -3.71 -0.89 21.01
CA ARG A 103 -3.68 0.50 20.52
C ARG A 103 -2.95 0.61 19.19
N GLN A 104 -1.80 -0.07 19.06
CA GLN A 104 -1.04 -0.11 17.81
C GLN A 104 -1.84 -0.79 16.70
N ARG A 105 -2.53 -1.90 17.01
CA ARG A 105 -3.37 -2.64 16.07
C ARG A 105 -4.47 -1.75 15.48
N THR A 106 -5.14 -0.99 16.34
CA THR A 106 -6.18 -0.01 15.93
C THR A 106 -5.58 1.11 15.08
N THR A 107 -4.43 1.65 15.48
CA THR A 107 -3.72 2.70 14.72
C THR A 107 -3.35 2.23 13.31
N VAL A 108 -2.82 1.01 13.19
CA VAL A 108 -2.48 0.39 11.90
C VAL A 108 -3.74 0.18 11.05
N LYS A 109 -4.85 -0.29 11.63
CA LYS A 109 -6.13 -0.45 10.91
C LYS A 109 -6.59 0.87 10.30
N ASP A 110 -6.70 1.91 11.11
CA ASP A 110 -7.21 3.22 10.65
C ASP A 110 -6.30 3.81 9.56
N ARG A 111 -4.99 3.72 9.77
CA ARG A 111 -4.01 4.27 8.83
C ARG A 111 -3.91 3.47 7.54
N LEU A 112 -4.09 2.15 7.59
CA LEU A 112 -4.23 1.31 6.41
C LEU A 112 -5.48 1.69 5.61
N GLY A 113 -6.62 1.95 6.28
CA GLY A 113 -7.82 2.49 5.65
C GLY A 113 -7.56 3.83 4.95
N HIS A 114 -6.82 4.74 5.59
CA HIS A 114 -6.43 6.02 4.97
C HIS A 114 -5.51 5.83 3.75
N LEU A 115 -4.58 4.87 3.80
CA LEU A 115 -3.72 4.55 2.67
C LEU A 115 -4.51 3.97 1.50
N LEU A 116 -5.51 3.12 1.76
CA LEU A 116 -6.41 2.59 0.74
C LEU A 116 -7.16 3.70 0.02
N VAL A 117 -7.78 4.63 0.75
CA VAL A 117 -8.45 5.80 0.13
C VAL A 117 -7.45 6.66 -0.66
N SER A 118 -6.23 6.80 -0.17
CA SER A 118 -5.19 7.61 -0.83
C SER A 118 -4.67 6.96 -2.11
N THR A 119 -4.56 5.63 -2.14
CA THR A 119 -4.12 4.85 -3.31
C THR A 119 -5.23 4.63 -4.32
N GLU A 120 -6.50 4.51 -3.88
CA GLU A 120 -7.67 4.43 -4.76
C GLU A 120 -7.75 5.63 -5.70
N ARG A 121 -7.46 6.83 -5.18
CA ARG A 121 -7.43 8.06 -5.99
C ARG A 121 -6.26 8.13 -6.99
N LEU A 122 -5.30 7.21 -6.91
CA LEU A 122 -4.20 7.08 -7.87
C LEU A 122 -4.49 6.01 -8.94
N LEU A 123 -5.58 5.26 -8.78
CA LEU A 123 -6.01 4.28 -9.77
C LEU A 123 -6.57 4.98 -11.01
N VAL A 124 -6.39 4.34 -12.15
CA VAL A 124 -7.02 4.73 -13.41
C VAL A 124 -8.37 4.03 -13.51
N ASP A 125 -9.41 4.76 -13.89
CA ASP A 125 -10.77 4.22 -14.06
C ASP A 125 -10.75 2.93 -14.90
N GLY A 126 -11.32 1.86 -14.35
CA GLY A 126 -11.47 0.56 -15.02
C GLY A 126 -10.37 -0.48 -14.71
N GLN A 127 -9.26 -0.11 -14.07
CA GLN A 127 -8.19 -1.05 -13.74
C GLN A 127 -8.27 -1.52 -12.29
N ARG A 128 -8.92 -2.66 -12.07
CA ARG A 128 -9.03 -3.31 -10.76
C ARG A 128 -8.45 -4.71 -10.83
N PHE A 129 -7.45 -4.99 -9.99
CA PHE A 129 -6.98 -6.34 -9.73
C PHE A 129 -7.67 -6.89 -8.48
N GLU A 130 -7.81 -8.21 -8.45
CA GLU A 130 -8.25 -8.96 -7.27
C GLU A 130 -7.05 -9.73 -6.72
N ALA A 131 -6.87 -9.70 -5.41
CA ALA A 131 -5.86 -10.47 -4.71
C ALA A 131 -6.48 -11.78 -4.21
N ALA A 132 -5.72 -12.87 -4.23
CA ALA A 132 -6.15 -14.14 -3.64
C ALA A 132 -5.65 -14.22 -2.20
N VAL A 133 -6.46 -14.77 -1.29
CA VAL A 133 -6.05 -15.02 0.09
C VAL A 133 -6.06 -16.52 0.35
N LYS A 134 -4.93 -17.06 0.80
CA LYS A 134 -4.85 -18.41 1.35
C LYS A 134 -5.27 -18.35 2.82
N GLU A 135 -6.57 -18.50 3.08
CA GLU A 135 -7.06 -18.64 4.46
C GLU A 135 -6.79 -20.05 4.97
N GLU A 136 -5.61 -20.24 5.54
CA GLU A 136 -5.29 -21.44 6.31
C GLU A 136 -4.96 -21.03 7.75
N LEU A 137 -5.81 -21.43 8.69
CA LEU A 137 -5.41 -21.49 10.09
C LEU A 137 -4.41 -22.63 10.21
N ASP A 138 -3.14 -22.30 10.46
CA ASP A 138 -2.08 -23.29 10.67
C ASP A 138 -2.31 -24.04 11.99
N GLY A 139 -3.20 -25.04 11.98
CA GLY A 139 -3.48 -25.93 13.11
C GLY A 139 -4.76 -25.63 13.89
N SER A 140 -5.08 -26.52 14.82
CA SER A 140 -6.27 -26.44 15.68
C SER A 140 -5.96 -25.72 17.00
N GLY A 141 -6.87 -24.84 17.42
CA GLY A 141 -6.84 -24.18 18.73
C GLY A 141 -5.95 -22.93 18.82
N ARG A 142 -5.73 -22.46 20.05
CA ARG A 142 -5.11 -21.17 20.38
C ARG A 142 -3.70 -21.00 19.78
N PHE A 143 -2.91 -22.06 19.68
CA PHE A 143 -1.57 -21.99 19.08
C PHE A 143 -1.63 -21.70 17.58
N GLY A 144 -2.51 -22.40 16.84
CA GLY A 144 -2.67 -22.17 15.41
C GLY A 144 -3.21 -20.78 15.09
N MET A 145 -4.13 -20.28 15.92
CA MET A 145 -4.57 -18.88 15.85
C MET A 145 -3.41 -17.90 16.05
N LYS A 146 -2.54 -18.14 17.04
CA LYS A 146 -1.38 -17.27 17.28
C LYS A 146 -0.42 -17.22 16.10
N MET A 147 -0.18 -18.38 15.48
CA MET A 147 0.66 -18.48 14.28
C MET A 147 0.02 -17.83 13.06
N TRP A 148 -1.30 -17.97 12.90
CA TRP A 148 -2.04 -17.29 11.85
C TRP A 148 -2.00 -15.77 12.00
N ILE A 149 -2.20 -15.24 13.21
CA ILE A 149 -2.05 -13.79 13.50
C ILE A 149 -0.63 -13.35 13.14
N LEU A 150 0.40 -14.10 13.55
CA LEU A 150 1.78 -13.79 13.22
C LEU A 150 1.98 -13.66 11.69
N ARG A 151 1.43 -14.59 10.90
CA ARG A 151 1.48 -14.55 9.44
C ARG A 151 0.75 -13.34 8.86
N VAL A 152 -0.43 -12.99 9.37
CA VAL A 152 -1.16 -11.77 8.97
C VAL A 152 -0.31 -10.50 9.22
N LEU A 153 0.36 -10.42 10.38
CA LEU A 153 1.23 -9.29 10.69
C LEU A 153 2.48 -9.24 9.78
N GLN A 154 3.02 -10.39 9.38
CA GLN A 154 4.11 -10.45 8.39
C GLN A 154 3.66 -10.01 7.00
N ASP A 155 2.46 -10.39 6.56
CA ASP A 155 1.85 -9.92 5.32
C ASP A 155 1.67 -8.40 5.32
N LEU A 156 1.19 -7.82 6.43
CA LEU A 156 1.07 -6.37 6.58
C LEU A 156 2.42 -5.68 6.37
N VAL A 157 3.47 -6.16 7.03
CA VAL A 157 4.83 -5.61 6.87
C VAL A 157 5.29 -5.71 5.41
N HIS A 158 5.10 -6.87 4.78
CA HIS A 158 5.50 -7.10 3.40
C HIS A 158 4.80 -6.14 2.43
N TRP A 159 3.47 -6.11 2.44
CA TRP A 159 2.69 -5.35 1.44
C TRP A 159 2.75 -3.84 1.66
N THR A 160 2.83 -3.38 2.90
CA THR A 160 3.07 -1.96 3.19
C THR A 160 4.48 -1.52 2.76
N GLY A 161 5.48 -2.40 2.90
CA GLY A 161 6.84 -2.17 2.41
C GLY A 161 6.91 -2.09 0.89
N GLN A 162 6.27 -3.04 0.19
CA GLN A 162 6.17 -3.03 -1.27
C GLN A 162 5.44 -1.78 -1.79
N THR A 163 4.36 -1.40 -1.12
CA THR A 163 3.61 -0.18 -1.45
C THR A 163 4.45 1.06 -1.26
N SER A 164 5.11 1.20 -0.11
CA SER A 164 6.02 2.30 0.20
C SER A 164 7.12 2.42 -0.86
N ASN A 165 7.78 1.31 -1.20
CA ASN A 165 8.85 1.29 -2.19
C ASN A 165 8.33 1.71 -3.58
N THR A 166 7.21 1.16 -4.00
CA THR A 166 6.61 1.47 -5.30
C THR A 166 6.20 2.93 -5.38
N LEU A 167 5.48 3.45 -4.38
CA LEU A 167 5.06 4.86 -4.33
C LEU A 167 6.23 5.84 -4.26
N ASN A 168 7.34 5.48 -3.62
CA ASN A 168 8.55 6.30 -3.60
C ASN A 168 9.32 6.27 -4.94
N GLN A 169 9.24 5.16 -5.66
CA GLN A 169 9.87 4.99 -6.97
C GLN A 169 9.03 5.57 -8.10
N LEU A 170 7.72 5.81 -7.87
CA LEU A 170 6.85 6.49 -8.83
C LEU A 170 7.55 7.76 -9.30
N PRO A 171 7.98 7.78 -10.57
CA PRO A 171 8.69 8.92 -11.07
C PRO A 171 7.74 10.12 -11.06
N VAL A 172 8.32 11.31 -10.97
CA VAL A 172 7.67 12.56 -11.38
C VAL A 172 7.44 12.54 -12.92
N GLU A 173 7.07 11.39 -13.50
CA GLU A 173 7.12 11.10 -14.94
C GLU A 173 5.92 11.61 -15.72
N MET A 174 4.97 12.29 -15.09
CA MET A 174 4.03 13.12 -15.84
C MET A 174 4.68 14.39 -16.45
N GLU A 175 5.93 14.71 -16.12
CA GLU A 175 6.68 15.78 -16.78
C GLU A 175 7.32 15.40 -18.13
N LYS A 176 7.63 14.12 -18.37
CA LYS A 176 8.37 13.74 -19.59
C LYS A 176 7.46 13.52 -20.80
N ALA A 177 6.26 12.97 -20.61
CA ALA A 177 5.29 12.80 -21.70
C ALA A 177 4.75 14.15 -22.21
N SER A 178 4.68 15.16 -21.34
CA SER A 178 4.12 16.48 -21.69
C SER A 178 5.16 17.46 -22.27
N LYS A 179 6.46 17.25 -22.02
CA LYS A 179 7.54 18.04 -22.67
C LYS A 179 7.82 17.64 -24.13
N ALA A 180 7.46 16.42 -24.55
CA ALA A 180 7.68 15.96 -25.92
C ALA A 180 6.68 16.54 -26.95
N ILE A 181 5.46 16.89 -26.53
CA ILE A 181 4.41 17.38 -27.44
C ILE A 181 4.51 18.89 -27.70
N SER A 182 5.20 19.66 -26.83
CA SER A 182 5.22 21.13 -26.91
C SER A 182 6.36 21.74 -27.76
N ARG A 183 7.16 20.95 -28.49
CA ARG A 183 8.31 21.48 -29.27
C ARG A 183 8.21 21.34 -30.79
N ARG A 184 7.02 21.09 -31.34
CA ARG A 184 6.87 20.87 -32.79
C ARG A 184 5.82 21.72 -33.51
N THR A 185 5.69 22.99 -33.17
CA THR A 185 5.05 23.97 -34.10
C THR A 185 5.58 25.39 -33.88
N SER A 186 6.71 25.74 -34.50
CA SER A 186 6.77 27.01 -35.24
C SER A 186 7.71 26.81 -36.45
N ARG A 187 7.07 26.63 -37.60
CA ARG A 187 7.69 26.49 -38.92
C ARG A 187 7.06 27.60 -39.75
N GLY A 188 7.84 28.60 -40.14
CA GLY A 188 7.44 29.71 -41.02
C GLY A 188 8.36 30.91 -40.83
N SER A 189 9.40 31.07 -41.66
CA SER A 189 9.44 31.97 -42.85
C SER A 189 9.30 33.46 -42.46
N ARG A 190 10.12 34.42 -42.88
CA ARG A 190 11.13 34.46 -43.96
C ARG A 190 11.93 35.77 -43.80
N LYS A 191 13.20 35.68 -44.14
CA LYS A 191 14.13 36.75 -44.54
C LYS A 191 13.55 37.54 -45.73
N THR A 192 13.61 38.87 -45.71
CA THR A 192 14.24 39.70 -46.76
C THR A 192 14.44 41.15 -46.29
N ARG A 193 15.56 41.68 -46.76
CA ARG A 193 16.18 42.99 -46.58
C ARG A 193 15.71 43.89 -47.73
N ASN A 194 15.39 45.15 -47.45
CA ASN A 194 15.75 46.35 -48.22
C ASN A 194 15.35 47.59 -47.43
#